data_AF-A0A949HVX9-F1
#
_entry.id   AF-A0A949HVX9-F1
#
_cell.length_a   1.000
_cell.length_b   1.000
_cell.length_c   1.000
_cell.angle_alpha   90.00
_cell.angle_beta   90.00
_cell.angle_gamma   90.00
#
_symmetry.space_group_name_H-M   'P 1'
#
loop_
_entity.id
_entity.type
_entity.pdbx_description
1 polymer ?
#
loop_
_entity_poly.entity_id
_entity_poly.type
_entity_poly.pdbx_seq_one_letter_code
_entity_poly.pdbx_strand_id
1 'polypeptide(L)'
;MKTILMLPGAVFFIVCVFFFSPPAWAALSRADWGAPQVAVSESGGTWTIAGQKQVVRLDARTLALDIHAQGVDWRLFPSGTNDMIVKFHGRKFHMALADARDISIQPYDTGFKTGVKVTLSGFQHEGQDLDLTLYLTVCLQGANEELVFDTAATEGQAA
;
A
#
# COMPACT_ATOMS: atom_id res chain seq x y z
N MET A 1 6.61 76.72 -51.13
CA MET A 1 5.55 75.68 -51.17
C MET A 1 5.53 74.98 -49.82
N LYS A 2 4.34 74.93 -49.20
CA LYS A 2 4.05 74.44 -47.85
C LYS A 2 4.22 72.93 -47.75
N THR A 3 4.90 72.44 -46.70
CA THR A 3 4.60 71.12 -46.11
C THR A 3 4.92 71.14 -44.62
N ILE A 4 3.90 71.30 -43.77
CA ILE A 4 3.91 70.85 -42.37
C ILE A 4 2.51 70.31 -42.11
N LEU A 5 2.41 68.98 -41.95
CA LEU A 5 1.22 68.28 -41.52
C LEU A 5 1.39 68.00 -40.02
N MET A 6 0.62 68.68 -39.18
CA MET A 6 0.45 68.33 -37.77
C MET A 6 -0.49 67.13 -37.66
N LEU A 7 -0.10 66.11 -36.89
CA LEU A 7 -1.01 65.08 -36.37
C LEU A 7 -1.13 65.23 -34.85
N PRO A 8 -2.32 65.06 -34.27
CA PRO A 8 -2.56 65.28 -32.85
C PRO A 8 -2.03 64.12 -32.01
N GLY A 9 -1.59 64.44 -30.79
CA GLY A 9 -0.97 63.50 -29.86
C GLY A 9 -1.85 62.31 -29.52
N ALA A 10 -1.28 61.12 -29.72
CA ALA A 10 -1.80 59.89 -29.15
C ALA A 10 -1.17 59.72 -27.75
N VAL A 11 -1.96 59.95 -26.71
CA VAL A 11 -1.61 59.59 -25.33
C VAL A 11 -1.64 58.06 -25.24
N PHE A 12 -0.46 57.46 -25.18
CA PHE A 12 -0.29 56.01 -25.02
C PHE A 12 -0.49 55.66 -23.54
N PHE A 13 -1.71 55.27 -23.16
CA PHE A 13 -1.95 54.65 -21.86
C PHE A 13 -1.38 53.23 -21.90
N ILE A 14 -0.14 53.05 -21.43
CA ILE A 14 0.41 51.73 -21.14
C ILE A 14 -0.32 51.20 -19.91
N VAL A 15 -1.31 50.34 -20.14
CA VAL A 15 -1.88 49.49 -19.10
C VAL A 15 -0.86 48.39 -18.83
N CYS A 16 -0.05 48.55 -17.78
CA CYS A 16 0.75 47.47 -17.22
C CYS A 16 -0.21 46.42 -16.62
N VAL A 17 -0.61 45.45 -17.42
CA VAL A 17 -1.24 44.22 -16.93
C VAL A 17 -0.15 43.44 -16.18
N PHE A 18 -0.07 43.64 -14.87
CA PHE A 18 0.67 42.74 -14.00
C PHE A 18 -0.05 41.39 -14.05
N PHE A 19 0.48 40.46 -14.86
CA PHE A 19 0.16 39.04 -14.73
C PHE A 19 0.63 38.60 -13.34
N PHE A 20 -0.27 38.65 -12.37
CA PHE A 20 -0.11 38.02 -11.07
C PHE A 20 -0.10 36.50 -11.32
N SER A 21 1.07 35.96 -11.65
CA SER A 21 1.26 34.52 -11.64
C SER A 21 1.17 34.09 -10.16
N PRO A 22 0.17 33.29 -9.77
CA PRO A 22 0.17 32.75 -8.42
C PRO A 22 1.48 31.99 -8.22
N PRO A 23 2.12 32.09 -7.04
CA PRO A 23 3.30 31.28 -6.77
C PRO A 23 2.92 29.82 -6.99
N ALA A 24 3.66 29.14 -7.86
CA ALA A 24 3.53 27.70 -8.03
C ALA A 24 4.04 27.04 -6.74
N TRP A 25 3.16 26.88 -5.76
CA TRP A 25 3.37 25.92 -4.70
C TRP A 25 3.23 24.55 -5.36
N ALA A 26 4.34 24.05 -5.91
CA ALA A 26 4.41 22.67 -6.37
C ALA A 26 4.07 21.79 -5.17
N ALA A 27 2.98 21.02 -5.27
CA ALA A 27 2.68 20.00 -4.29
C ALA A 27 3.88 19.07 -4.21
N LEU A 28 4.51 18.97 -3.04
CA LEU A 28 5.63 18.07 -2.80
C LEU A 28 5.23 16.66 -3.23
N SER A 29 6.09 16.02 -4.02
CA SER A 29 5.87 14.66 -4.47
C SER A 29 5.92 13.69 -3.29
N ARG A 30 5.36 12.49 -3.45
CA ARG A 30 5.40 11.45 -2.42
C ARG A 30 6.83 11.12 -1.97
N ALA A 31 7.76 11.14 -2.92
CA ALA A 31 9.18 10.94 -2.68
C ALA A 31 9.78 12.05 -1.80
N ASP A 32 9.30 13.29 -1.95
CA ASP A 32 9.74 14.43 -1.12
C ASP A 32 9.28 14.29 0.34
N TRP A 33 8.24 13.48 0.60
CA TRP A 33 7.80 13.09 1.95
C TRP A 33 8.42 11.77 2.46
N GLY A 34 9.33 11.16 1.69
CA GLY A 34 10.01 9.92 2.05
C GLY A 34 9.19 8.65 1.86
N ALA A 35 8.05 8.70 1.17
CA ALA A 35 7.24 7.53 0.87
C ALA A 35 7.73 6.84 -0.41
N PRO A 36 7.86 5.50 -0.43
CA PRO A 36 8.31 4.79 -1.61
C PRO A 36 7.28 4.86 -2.74
N GLN A 37 7.76 4.88 -3.98
CA GLN A 37 6.91 4.77 -5.16
C GLN A 37 6.60 3.29 -5.43
N VAL A 38 5.47 2.83 -4.90
CA VAL A 38 5.03 1.44 -4.93
C VAL A 38 3.76 1.30 -5.77
N ALA A 39 3.73 0.29 -6.65
CA ALA A 39 2.54 -0.13 -7.35
C ALA A 39 2.01 -1.45 -6.76
N VAL A 40 0.69 -1.53 -6.57
CA VAL A 40 0.00 -2.73 -6.08
C VAL A 40 -0.98 -3.19 -7.15
N SER A 41 -0.89 -4.46 -7.53
CA SER A 41 -1.76 -5.06 -8.53
C SER A 41 -2.11 -6.50 -8.18
N GLU A 42 -3.28 -6.96 -8.61
CA GLU A 42 -3.71 -8.35 -8.50
C GLU A 42 -3.86 -8.95 -9.89
N SER A 43 -3.42 -10.19 -10.06
CA SER A 43 -3.66 -10.98 -11.25
C SER A 43 -3.58 -12.47 -10.92
N GLY A 44 -4.62 -13.23 -11.27
CA GLY A 44 -4.62 -14.68 -11.16
C GLY A 44 -4.46 -15.20 -9.72
N GLY A 45 -4.96 -14.46 -8.73
CA GLY A 45 -4.82 -14.82 -7.31
C GLY A 45 -3.44 -14.49 -6.72
N THR A 46 -2.59 -13.77 -7.46
CA THR A 46 -1.32 -13.27 -6.95
C THR A 46 -1.36 -11.76 -6.81
N TRP A 47 -1.07 -11.26 -5.61
CA TRP A 47 -0.88 -9.85 -5.33
C TRP A 47 0.59 -9.47 -5.51
N THR A 48 0.86 -8.48 -6.34
CA THR A 48 2.21 -7.96 -6.57
C THR A 48 2.33 -6.58 -5.95
N ILE A 49 3.36 -6.39 -5.12
CA ILE A 49 3.79 -5.12 -4.53
C ILE A 49 5.14 -4.79 -5.18
N ALA A 50 5.13 -3.90 -6.17
CA ALA A 50 6.30 -3.53 -6.95
C ALA A 50 6.83 -2.17 -6.51
N GLY A 51 7.99 -2.19 -5.84
CA GLY A 51 8.83 -1.01 -5.65
C GLY A 51 9.83 -0.83 -6.79
N GLN A 52 10.76 0.10 -6.64
CA GLN A 52 11.89 0.36 -7.52
C GLN A 52 13.07 -0.58 -7.27
N LYS A 53 13.23 -1.06 -6.03
CA LYS A 53 14.36 -1.90 -5.58
C LYS A 53 13.96 -3.35 -5.39
N GLN A 54 12.70 -3.61 -5.08
CA GLN A 54 12.19 -4.97 -4.86
C GLN A 54 10.75 -5.18 -5.29
N VAL A 55 10.42 -6.44 -5.55
CA VAL A 55 9.07 -6.90 -5.89
C VAL A 55 8.68 -8.00 -4.93
N VAL A 56 7.54 -7.86 -4.27
CA VAL A 56 6.95 -8.88 -3.41
C VAL A 56 5.71 -9.44 -4.09
N ARG A 57 5.59 -10.76 -4.14
CA ARG A 57 4.41 -11.47 -4.64
C ARG A 57 3.81 -12.30 -3.53
N LEU A 58 2.51 -12.15 -3.30
CA LEU A 58 1.73 -12.87 -2.31
C LEU A 58 0.69 -13.72 -3.03
N ASP A 59 0.71 -15.03 -2.81
CA ASP A 59 -0.36 -15.92 -3.25
C ASP A 59 -1.56 -15.78 -2.30
N ALA A 60 -2.72 -15.42 -2.85
CA ALA A 60 -3.90 -15.08 -2.07
C ALA A 60 -4.52 -16.26 -1.33
N ARG A 61 -4.23 -17.50 -1.73
CA ARG A 61 -4.84 -18.71 -1.15
C ARG A 61 -3.93 -19.38 -0.14
N THR A 62 -2.64 -19.45 -0.45
CA THR A 62 -1.64 -20.16 0.35
C THR A 62 -0.88 -19.23 1.29
N LEU A 63 -0.97 -17.91 1.06
CA LEU A 63 -0.20 -16.88 1.75
C LEU A 63 1.32 -17.02 1.59
N ALA A 64 1.77 -17.82 0.59
CA ALA A 64 3.17 -17.89 0.23
C ALA A 64 3.66 -16.53 -0.29
N LEU A 65 4.90 -16.17 0.04
CA LEU A 65 5.53 -14.93 -0.39
C LEU A 65 6.81 -15.20 -1.17
N ASP A 66 6.92 -14.64 -2.37
CA ASP A 66 8.17 -14.52 -3.11
C ASP A 66 8.64 -13.07 -3.06
N ILE A 67 9.89 -12.86 -2.65
CA ILE A 67 10.52 -11.54 -2.58
C ILE A 67 11.72 -11.54 -3.52
N HIS A 68 11.65 -10.71 -4.55
CA HIS A 68 12.76 -10.48 -5.47
C HIS A 68 13.42 -9.13 -5.14
N ALA A 69 14.64 -9.15 -4.63
CA ALA A 69 15.39 -7.95 -4.27
C ALA A 69 16.86 -8.08 -4.67
N GLN A 70 17.39 -7.11 -5.42
CA GLN A 70 18.80 -7.05 -5.82
C GLN A 70 19.35 -8.36 -6.43
N GLY A 71 18.55 -9.05 -7.24
CA GLY A 71 18.94 -10.30 -7.89
C GLY A 71 18.91 -11.54 -7.00
N VAL A 72 18.38 -11.43 -5.78
CA VAL A 72 18.17 -12.55 -4.85
C VAL A 72 16.67 -12.80 -4.69
N ASP A 73 16.29 -14.07 -4.72
CA ASP A 73 14.93 -14.53 -4.45
C ASP A 73 14.84 -15.13 -3.05
N TRP A 74 13.96 -14.59 -2.22
CA TRP A 74 13.57 -15.16 -0.93
C TRP A 74 12.17 -15.73 -1.05
N ARG A 75 11.96 -16.92 -0.51
CA ARG A 75 10.66 -17.59 -0.51
C ARG A 75 10.23 -17.88 0.91
N LEU A 76 9.06 -17.38 1.30
CA LEU A 76 8.37 -17.82 2.49
C LEU A 76 7.35 -18.87 2.05
N PHE A 77 7.45 -20.04 2.68
CA PHE A 77 6.62 -21.18 2.34
C PHE A 77 5.13 -20.88 2.55
N PRO A 78 4.24 -21.61 1.85
CA PRO A 78 2.82 -21.63 2.15
C PRO A 78 2.52 -21.74 3.65
N SER A 79 1.44 -21.07 4.05
CA SER A 79 0.85 -21.20 5.38
C SER A 79 0.68 -22.67 5.77
N GLY A 80 1.11 -23.02 6.98
CA GLY A 80 1.13 -24.38 7.49
C GLY A 80 0.49 -24.50 8.86
N THR A 81 0.28 -25.73 9.33
CA THR A 81 -0.46 -25.98 10.57
C THR A 81 0.14 -25.32 11.81
N ASN A 82 1.42 -24.94 11.79
CA ASN A 82 2.12 -24.36 12.94
C ASN A 82 2.21 -22.83 12.92
N ASP A 83 1.49 -22.15 12.02
CA ASP A 83 1.54 -20.69 11.93
C ASP A 83 0.97 -20.00 13.17
N MET A 84 -0.07 -20.60 13.76
CA MET A 84 -0.73 -20.09 14.96
C MET A 84 -0.87 -21.16 16.03
N ILE A 85 -0.85 -20.72 17.29
CA ILE A 85 -1.35 -21.48 18.43
C ILE A 85 -2.57 -20.73 18.94
N VAL A 86 -3.75 -21.33 18.81
CA VAL A 86 -5.01 -20.74 19.23
C VAL A 86 -5.48 -21.42 20.52
N LYS A 87 -5.96 -20.62 21.47
CA LYS A 87 -6.62 -21.06 22.69
C LYS A 87 -8.12 -20.78 22.58
N PHE A 88 -8.94 -21.83 22.69
CA PHE A 88 -10.39 -21.73 22.66
C PHE A 88 -11.00 -22.72 23.67
N HIS A 89 -11.93 -22.23 24.50
CA HIS A 89 -12.52 -23.00 25.62
C HIS A 89 -11.48 -23.75 26.49
N GLY A 90 -10.34 -23.11 26.76
CA GLY A 90 -9.27 -23.67 27.59
C GLY A 90 -8.37 -24.70 26.91
N ARG A 91 -8.68 -25.12 25.69
CA ARG A 91 -7.82 -26.00 24.87
C ARG A 91 -6.90 -25.16 23.99
N LYS A 92 -5.68 -25.66 23.73
CA LYS A 92 -4.75 -25.07 22.77
C LYS A 92 -4.57 -26.01 21.58
N PHE A 93 -4.56 -25.47 20.38
CA PHE A 93 -4.29 -26.22 19.16
C PHE A 93 -3.57 -25.36 18.13
N HIS A 94 -2.93 -26.04 17.19
CA HIS A 94 -2.21 -25.45 16.08
C HIS A 94 -3.17 -25.23 14.90
N MET A 95 -2.99 -24.14 14.16
CA MET A 95 -3.82 -23.77 13.01
C MET A 95 -3.01 -23.01 11.96
N ALA A 96 -3.34 -23.21 10.68
CA ALA A 96 -2.76 -22.46 9.58
C ALA A 96 -3.50 -21.12 9.38
N LEU A 97 -2.78 -20.07 8.96
CA LEU A 97 -3.42 -18.82 8.53
C LEU A 97 -4.37 -19.03 7.35
N ALA A 98 -4.01 -19.93 6.42
CA ALA A 98 -4.82 -20.29 5.26
C ALA A 98 -6.04 -21.18 5.60
N ASP A 99 -6.23 -21.59 6.86
CA ASP A 99 -7.47 -22.24 7.31
C ASP A 99 -8.63 -21.23 7.46
N ALA A 100 -8.36 -19.93 7.34
CA ALA A 100 -9.38 -18.90 7.22
C ALA A 100 -10.31 -19.21 6.04
N ARG A 101 -11.62 -19.17 6.30
CA ARG A 101 -12.63 -19.38 5.25
C ARG A 101 -12.86 -18.14 4.40
N ASP A 102 -12.61 -16.98 4.98
CA ASP A 102 -12.63 -15.70 4.28
C ASP A 102 -11.23 -15.10 4.34
N ILE A 103 -10.63 -14.96 3.15
CA ILE A 103 -9.35 -14.30 2.92
C ILE A 103 -9.62 -13.13 1.99
N SER A 104 -9.63 -11.93 2.55
CA SER A 104 -9.84 -10.69 1.81
C SER A 104 -8.55 -9.90 1.73
N ILE A 105 -8.12 -9.56 0.51
CA ILE A 105 -6.90 -8.80 0.26
C ILE A 105 -7.25 -7.53 -0.50
N GLN A 106 -6.68 -6.42 -0.09
CA GLN A 106 -6.90 -5.12 -0.71
C GLN A 106 -5.63 -4.27 -0.71
N PRO A 107 -5.49 -3.31 -1.64
CA PRO A 107 -4.43 -2.31 -1.56
C PRO A 107 -4.48 -1.58 -0.21
N TYR A 108 -3.30 -1.28 0.31
CA TYR A 108 -3.13 -0.56 1.56
C TYR A 108 -2.04 0.49 1.40
N ASP A 109 -2.43 1.74 1.58
CA ASP A 109 -1.57 2.91 1.40
C ASP A 109 -1.85 3.89 2.53
N THR A 110 -0.84 4.14 3.37
CA THR A 110 -0.95 5.05 4.51
C THR A 110 -0.31 6.41 4.25
N GLY A 111 0.26 6.62 3.07
CA GLY A 111 1.14 7.75 2.78
C GLY A 111 2.57 7.60 3.30
N PHE A 112 2.85 6.63 4.17
CA PHE A 112 4.22 6.33 4.67
C PHE A 112 4.70 4.91 4.31
N LYS A 113 3.77 3.96 4.13
CA LYS A 113 4.02 2.62 3.61
C LYS A 113 2.91 2.21 2.65
N THR A 114 3.24 1.38 1.67
CA THR A 114 2.31 0.96 0.62
C THR A 114 2.48 -0.54 0.33
N GLY A 115 1.37 -1.25 0.16
CA GLY A 115 1.34 -2.68 -0.11
C GLY A 115 -0.09 -3.23 -0.02
N VAL A 116 -0.26 -4.34 0.69
CA VAL A 116 -1.58 -4.97 0.86
C VAL A 116 -1.95 -5.11 2.33
N LYS A 117 -3.25 -5.09 2.59
CA LYS A 117 -3.87 -5.54 3.83
C LYS A 117 -4.61 -6.85 3.54
N VAL A 118 -4.34 -7.86 4.36
CA VAL A 118 -4.98 -9.18 4.33
C VAL A 118 -5.85 -9.29 5.59
N THR A 119 -7.14 -9.54 5.41
CA THR A 119 -8.07 -9.87 6.48
C THR A 119 -8.38 -11.36 6.41
N LEU A 120 -8.11 -12.08 7.49
CA LEU A 120 -8.35 -13.52 7.62
C LEU A 120 -9.44 -13.73 8.67
N SER A 121 -10.54 -14.38 8.31
CA SER A 121 -11.64 -14.64 9.24
C SER A 121 -12.40 -15.94 8.91
N GLY A 122 -13.39 -16.26 9.74
CA GLY A 122 -14.20 -17.47 9.59
C GLY A 122 -13.43 -18.76 9.90
N PHE A 123 -12.45 -18.68 10.80
CA PHE A 123 -11.73 -19.86 11.28
C PHE A 123 -12.68 -20.81 12.01
N GLN A 124 -12.45 -22.12 11.87
CA GLN A 124 -13.21 -23.14 12.59
C GLN A 124 -12.30 -24.19 13.22
N HIS A 125 -12.73 -24.73 14.36
CA HIS A 125 -12.13 -25.89 14.98
C HIS A 125 -13.21 -26.88 15.44
N GLU A 126 -13.10 -28.14 15.05
CA GLU A 126 -14.09 -29.19 15.37
C GLU A 126 -15.55 -28.81 15.05
N GLY A 127 -15.74 -28.07 13.94
CA GLY A 127 -17.06 -27.61 13.48
C GLY A 127 -17.63 -26.40 14.24
N GLN A 128 -16.87 -25.82 15.16
CA GLN A 128 -17.24 -24.59 15.88
C GLN A 128 -16.53 -23.39 15.26
N ASP A 129 -17.25 -22.28 15.11
CA ASP A 129 -16.68 -21.00 14.71
C ASP A 129 -15.79 -20.43 15.80
N LEU A 130 -14.61 -19.98 15.41
CA LEU A 130 -13.73 -19.21 16.26
C LEU A 130 -14.02 -17.74 16.03
N ASP A 131 -14.34 -17.01 17.11
CA ASP A 131 -14.44 -15.56 17.10
C ASP A 131 -13.04 -14.93 17.06
N LEU A 132 -12.38 -15.09 15.91
CA LEU A 132 -11.02 -14.67 15.62
C LEU A 132 -10.98 -14.05 14.22
N THR A 133 -10.46 -12.84 14.13
CA THR A 133 -10.12 -12.19 12.86
C THR A 133 -8.70 -11.65 12.95
N LEU A 134 -7.88 -11.95 11.94
CA LEU A 134 -6.54 -11.40 11.81
C LEU A 134 -6.48 -10.35 10.70
N TYR A 135 -5.71 -9.31 10.95
CA TYR A 135 -5.37 -8.26 10.00
C TYR A 135 -3.86 -8.25 9.83
N LEU A 136 -3.40 -8.65 8.66
CA LEU A 136 -1.99 -8.64 8.30
C LEU A 136 -1.75 -7.52 7.30
N THR A 137 -0.60 -6.86 7.37
CA THR A 137 -0.13 -6.01 6.26
C THR A 137 1.21 -6.48 5.77
N VAL A 138 1.40 -6.46 4.45
CA VAL A 138 2.68 -6.68 3.78
C VAL A 138 2.96 -5.42 2.99
N CYS A 139 3.96 -4.65 3.37
CA CYS A 139 4.18 -3.31 2.81
C CYS A 139 5.65 -3.03 2.54
N LEU A 140 5.90 -2.14 1.58
CA LEU A 140 7.18 -1.46 1.43
C LEU A 140 7.09 -0.10 2.10
N GLN A 141 8.10 0.22 2.91
CA GLN A 141 8.20 1.48 3.65
C GLN A 141 9.54 2.16 3.36
N GLY A 142 9.58 3.49 3.47
CA GLY A 142 10.82 4.26 3.42
C GLY A 142 11.54 4.28 2.07
N ALA A 143 12.63 5.04 2.01
CA ALA A 143 13.42 5.24 0.78
C ALA A 143 14.19 3.97 0.35
N ASN A 144 14.36 2.99 1.23
CA ASN A 144 15.01 1.73 0.90
C ASN A 144 14.03 0.60 0.62
N GLU A 145 12.73 0.86 0.66
CA GLU A 145 11.69 -0.14 0.45
C GLU A 145 11.82 -1.30 1.44
N GLU A 146 12.05 -0.97 2.72
CA GLU A 146 12.03 -1.96 3.78
C GLU A 146 10.72 -2.75 3.73
N LEU A 147 10.83 -4.08 3.65
CA LEU A 147 9.67 -4.96 3.71
C LEU A 147 9.19 -5.05 5.17
N VAL A 148 8.01 -4.52 5.43
CA VAL A 148 7.41 -4.44 6.76
C VAL A 148 6.16 -5.31 6.82
N PHE A 149 6.07 -6.08 7.90
CA PHE A 149 4.93 -6.89 8.25
C PHE A 149 4.33 -6.38 9.55
N ASP A 150 3.02 -6.21 9.58
CA ASP A 150 2.27 -5.95 10.81
C ASP A 150 1.16 -6.98 10.95
N THR A 151 0.83 -7.29 12.20
CA THR A 151 -0.29 -8.15 12.55
C THR A 151 -1.10 -7.50 13.65
N ALA A 152 -2.42 -7.60 13.53
CA ALA A 152 -3.37 -7.26 14.58
C ALA A 152 -4.47 -8.31 14.60
N ALA A 153 -5.06 -8.54 15.76
CA ALA A 153 -6.14 -9.49 15.95
C ALA A 153 -7.35 -8.82 16.57
N THR A 154 -8.54 -9.24 16.15
CA THR A 154 -9.76 -9.11 16.94
C THR A 154 -10.09 -10.49 17.47
N GLU A 155 -10.06 -10.59 18.80
CA GLU A 155 -10.17 -11.83 19.55
C GLU A 155 -11.41 -11.73 20.45
N GLY A 156 -12.30 -12.71 20.31
CA GLY A 156 -13.39 -12.94 21.25
C GLY A 156 -13.00 -13.99 22.28
N GLN A 157 -13.61 -15.17 22.15
CA GLN A 157 -13.29 -16.32 23.00
C GLN A 157 -12.07 -17.12 22.51
N ALA A 158 -11.58 -16.82 21.32
CA ALA A 158 -10.38 -17.38 20.73
C ALA A 158 -9.25 -16.34 20.79
N ALA A 159 -8.11 -16.71 21.39
CA ALA A 159 -6.92 -15.88 21.57
C ALA A 159 -5.63 -16.72 21.58
#